data_AF-A0A2E9C6Q0-F1
#
_entry.id   AF-A0A2E9C6Q0-F1
#
_cell.length_a   1.000
_cell.length_b   1.000
_cell.length_c   1.000
_cell.angle_alpha   90.00
_cell.angle_beta   90.00
_cell.angle_gamma   90.00
#
_symmetry.space_group_name_H-M   'P 1'
#
loop_
_entity.id
_entity.type
_entity.pdbx_description
1 polymer ?
#
loop_
_entity_poly.entity_id
_entity_poly.type
_entity_poly.pdbx_seq_one_letter_code
_entity_poly.pdbx_strand_id
1 'polypeptide(L)'
;MKFYIGYDLSRSHVFDYCIKSISKYKIYYYKIGSSVLNENVWYRKKTDTDSTEFSVCRFLAPYLSDYEGWSVFMDDDFYWKVSPFELEQFCDDSYSVLVCKHNYVPKKNIKWGNLNQLKYNKKNWSSLMLFNNSHPDCKKLDIKYVNESMALDLHQFKWTDNVGSIPLEYNFLVGEYENEKNAKALHYTNGFPEDLCIE
;
A
#
# COMPACT_ATOMS: atom_id res chain seq x y z
N MET A 1 5.07 -4.87 -15.50
CA MET A 1 4.42 -4.46 -14.23
C MET A 1 4.88 -3.06 -13.85
N LYS A 2 3.98 -2.17 -13.40
CA LYS A 2 4.31 -0.83 -12.89
C LYS A 2 4.37 -0.88 -11.35
N PHE A 3 5.35 -0.22 -10.73
CA PHE A 3 5.45 -0.14 -9.26
C PHE A 3 5.15 1.29 -8.79
N TYR A 4 4.18 1.44 -7.89
CA TYR A 4 3.83 2.68 -7.21
C TYR A 4 4.18 2.54 -5.73
N ILE A 5 4.97 3.47 -5.23
CA ILE A 5 5.39 3.50 -3.82
C ILE A 5 4.81 4.77 -3.21
N GLY A 6 4.13 4.61 -2.07
CA GLY A 6 3.62 5.74 -1.30
C GLY A 6 4.72 6.77 -1.05
N TYR A 7 4.40 8.06 -1.11
CA TYR A 7 5.34 9.12 -0.82
C TYR A 7 4.66 10.20 0.01
N ASP A 8 5.25 10.50 1.16
CA ASP A 8 4.84 11.58 2.04
C ASP A 8 6.03 12.50 2.29
N LEU A 9 5.91 13.75 1.87
CA LEU A 9 7.01 14.71 1.88
C LEU A 9 7.56 14.94 3.29
N SER A 10 6.70 14.84 4.31
CA SER A 10 7.10 15.06 5.71
C SER A 10 7.97 13.94 6.29
N ARG A 11 8.03 12.78 5.61
CA ARG A 11 8.76 11.59 6.05
C ARG A 11 9.55 10.93 4.92
N SER A 12 10.18 11.74 4.07
CA SER A 12 10.95 11.24 2.92
C SER A 12 12.02 10.20 3.28
N HIS A 13 12.55 10.23 4.50
CA HIS A 13 13.52 9.24 5.01
C HIS A 13 12.94 7.82 5.07
N VAL A 14 11.64 7.66 5.35
CA VAL A 14 10.96 6.35 5.37
C VAL A 14 10.91 5.77 3.95
N PHE A 15 10.53 6.61 2.99
CA PHE A 15 10.57 6.26 1.57
C PHE A 15 11.98 5.84 1.13
N ASP A 16 13.01 6.62 1.49
CA ASP A 16 14.39 6.32 1.13
C ASP A 16 14.86 4.98 1.69
N TYR A 17 14.41 4.60 2.89
CA TYR A 17 14.67 3.28 3.47
C TYR A 17 14.03 2.14 2.66
N CYS A 18 12.77 2.29 2.23
CA CYS A 18 12.14 1.33 1.34
C CYS A 18 12.89 1.21 0.02
N ILE A 19 13.26 2.35 -0.60
CA ILE A 19 14.06 2.36 -1.85
C ILE A 19 15.41 1.69 -1.67
N LYS A 20 16.11 1.93 -0.56
CA LYS A 20 17.39 1.26 -0.24
C LYS A 20 17.23 -0.25 -0.26
N SER A 21 16.14 -0.78 0.31
CA SER A 21 15.87 -2.24 0.36
C SER A 21 15.65 -2.88 -1.02
N ILE A 22 15.08 -2.13 -1.99
CA ILE A 22 14.78 -2.63 -3.34
C ILE A 22 15.80 -2.22 -4.41
N SER A 23 16.71 -1.30 -4.10
CA SER A 23 17.67 -0.69 -5.04
C SER A 23 18.50 -1.74 -5.83
N LYS A 24 18.92 -2.81 -5.16
CA LYS A 24 19.69 -3.91 -5.76
C LYS A 24 18.95 -4.68 -6.86
N TYR A 25 17.62 -4.57 -6.92
CA TYR A 25 16.78 -5.24 -7.93
C TYR A 25 16.49 -4.37 -9.17
N LYS A 26 16.99 -3.13 -9.23
CA LYS A 26 16.83 -2.22 -10.39
C LYS A 26 15.36 -2.01 -10.80
N ILE A 27 14.46 -1.89 -9.82
CA ILE A 27 13.04 -1.64 -10.06
C ILE A 27 12.83 -0.18 -10.46
N TYR A 28 12.12 0.03 -11.57
CA TYR A 28 11.57 1.35 -11.90
C TYR A 28 10.26 1.55 -11.14
N TYR A 29 10.15 2.67 -10.44
CA TYR A 29 9.01 2.99 -9.59
C TYR A 29 8.50 4.41 -9.83
N TYR A 30 7.23 4.61 -9.49
CA TYR A 30 6.56 5.90 -9.45
C TYR A 30 6.21 6.24 -8.01
N LYS A 31 6.39 7.51 -7.62
CA LYS A 31 5.89 8.01 -6.34
C LYS A 31 4.38 8.27 -6.46
N ILE A 32 3.64 7.99 -5.41
CA ILE A 32 2.22 8.36 -5.32
C ILE A 32 1.94 9.00 -3.96
N GLY A 33 1.34 10.19 -3.96
CA GLY A 33 1.15 11.01 -2.76
C GLY A 33 0.62 12.40 -3.12
N SER A 34 -0.04 13.08 -2.20
CA SER A 34 -0.62 14.40 -2.47
C SER A 34 0.40 15.46 -2.88
N SER A 35 1.65 15.38 -2.40
CA SER A 35 2.72 16.30 -2.80
C SER A 35 3.27 16.07 -4.22
N VAL A 36 3.01 14.90 -4.83
CA VAL A 36 3.56 14.52 -6.14
C VAL A 36 2.51 14.38 -7.24
N LEU A 37 1.23 14.23 -6.87
CA LEU A 37 0.13 14.15 -7.83
C LEU A 37 -0.32 15.54 -8.27
N ASN A 38 -0.70 15.65 -9.55
CA ASN A 38 -1.28 16.87 -10.11
C ASN A 38 -2.67 17.15 -9.52
N GLU A 39 -3.01 18.42 -9.35
CA GLU A 39 -4.31 18.88 -8.81
C GLU A 39 -5.54 18.41 -9.63
N ASN A 40 -5.37 18.20 -10.94
CA ASN A 40 -6.44 17.65 -11.79
C ASN A 40 -6.69 16.15 -11.55
N VAL A 41 -5.74 15.46 -10.91
CA VAL A 41 -5.82 14.03 -10.58
C VAL A 41 -6.19 13.84 -9.10
N TRP A 42 -5.66 14.69 -8.22
CA TRP A 42 -5.85 14.61 -6.78
C TRP A 42 -6.27 15.95 -6.19
N TYR A 43 -7.51 16.02 -5.72
CA TYR A 43 -8.13 17.22 -5.14
C TYR A 43 -8.86 16.95 -3.82
N ARG A 44 -8.82 15.70 -3.31
CA ARG A 44 -9.37 15.38 -2.01
C ARG A 44 -8.66 16.19 -0.92
N LYS A 45 -9.46 16.85 -0.09
CA LYS A 45 -8.97 17.55 1.10
C LYS A 45 -8.50 16.55 2.16
N LYS A 46 -7.32 16.80 2.73
CA LYS A 46 -6.79 16.01 3.85
C LYS A 46 -7.76 16.09 5.04
N THR A 47 -7.98 14.94 5.65
CA THR A 47 -8.80 14.77 6.86
C THR A 47 -7.93 14.29 8.02
N ASP A 48 -8.41 14.44 9.25
CA ASP A 48 -7.68 13.98 10.46
C ASP A 48 -7.45 12.47 10.49
N THR A 49 -8.18 11.70 9.68
CA THR A 49 -8.03 10.25 9.55
C THR A 49 -6.97 9.82 8.56
N ASP A 50 -6.45 10.74 7.73
CA ASP A 50 -5.44 10.43 6.73
C ASP A 50 -4.06 10.39 7.38
N SER A 51 -3.53 9.18 7.58
CA SER A 51 -2.25 8.97 8.26
C SER A 51 -1.03 9.38 7.43
N THR A 52 -1.15 9.34 6.11
CA THR A 52 -0.08 9.70 5.16
C THR A 52 -0.67 10.34 3.91
N GLU A 53 0.15 11.07 3.17
CA GLU A 53 -0.22 11.71 1.88
C GLU A 53 -0.73 10.73 0.80
N PHE A 54 -0.46 9.43 0.96
CA PHE A 54 -0.81 8.38 0.00
C PHE A 54 -1.87 7.39 0.50
N SER A 55 -2.40 7.62 1.71
CA SER A 55 -3.43 6.77 2.35
C SER A 55 -4.59 6.45 1.41
N VAL A 56 -5.09 7.44 0.67
CA VAL A 56 -6.22 7.25 -0.25
C VAL A 56 -5.81 7.26 -1.71
N CYS A 57 -4.91 8.15 -2.13
CA CYS A 57 -4.57 8.25 -3.55
C CYS A 57 -3.89 6.98 -4.11
N ARG A 58 -3.46 6.04 -3.25
CA ARG A 58 -3.05 4.67 -3.62
C ARG A 58 -4.02 3.95 -4.55
N PHE A 59 -5.33 4.23 -4.43
CA PHE A 59 -6.36 3.62 -5.27
C PHE A 59 -6.41 4.20 -6.69
N LEU A 60 -5.61 5.23 -7.01
CA LEU A 60 -5.42 5.72 -8.37
C LEU A 60 -4.36 4.93 -9.17
N ALA A 61 -3.70 3.92 -8.58
CA ALA A 61 -2.69 3.13 -9.29
C ALA A 61 -3.20 2.52 -10.62
N PRO A 62 -4.44 1.98 -10.72
CA PRO A 62 -4.99 1.54 -12.00
C PRO A 62 -5.16 2.69 -13.01
N TYR A 63 -5.70 3.84 -12.57
CA TYR A 63 -5.83 5.03 -13.41
C TYR A 63 -4.48 5.53 -13.94
N LEU A 64 -3.48 5.65 -13.07
CA LEU A 64 -2.11 6.06 -13.41
C LEU A 64 -1.39 5.04 -14.30
N SER A 65 -1.91 3.81 -14.35
CA SER A 65 -1.44 2.75 -15.23
C SER A 65 -2.17 2.73 -16.58
N ASP A 66 -2.99 3.73 -16.88
CA ASP A 66 -3.88 3.78 -18.05
C ASP A 66 -4.89 2.62 -18.08
N TYR A 67 -5.13 2.00 -16.91
CA TYR A 67 -5.88 0.77 -16.75
C TYR A 67 -5.35 -0.40 -17.59
N GLU A 68 -4.03 -0.46 -17.80
CA GLU A 68 -3.38 -1.52 -18.58
C GLU A 68 -2.43 -2.37 -17.73
N GLY A 69 -2.46 -3.68 -17.99
CA GLY A 69 -1.54 -4.64 -17.40
C GLY A 69 -1.66 -4.74 -15.88
N TRP A 70 -0.51 -4.89 -15.21
CA TRP A 70 -0.43 -5.09 -13.77
C TRP A 70 0.33 -3.97 -13.08
N SER A 71 -0.19 -3.50 -11.95
CA SER A 71 0.50 -2.56 -11.07
C SER A 71 0.60 -3.07 -9.64
N VAL A 72 1.72 -2.78 -8.99
CA VAL A 72 1.90 -2.96 -7.55
C VAL A 72 1.83 -1.60 -6.90
N PHE A 73 1.02 -1.47 -5.86
CA PHE A 73 1.12 -0.40 -4.89
C PHE A 73 1.70 -0.95 -3.58
N MET A 74 2.65 -0.24 -2.97
CA MET A 74 3.13 -0.51 -1.60
C MET A 74 3.29 0.80 -0.79
N ASP A 75 3.06 0.71 0.53
CA ASP A 75 3.36 1.81 1.46
C ASP A 75 4.88 2.08 1.55
N ASP A 76 5.27 3.26 2.01
CA ASP A 76 6.68 3.69 2.11
C ASP A 76 7.44 3.01 3.25
N ASP A 77 6.75 2.44 4.23
CA ASP A 77 7.27 1.79 5.42
C ASP A 77 7.46 0.27 5.24
N PHE A 78 7.82 -0.13 4.01
CA PHE A 78 8.20 -1.50 3.66
C PHE A 78 9.72 -1.70 3.62
N TYR A 79 10.17 -2.90 3.99
CA TYR A 79 11.54 -3.37 3.75
C TYR A 79 11.53 -4.73 3.07
N TRP A 80 12.10 -4.80 1.87
CA TRP A 80 12.08 -6.00 1.04
C TRP A 80 13.34 -6.84 1.21
N LYS A 81 13.17 -8.09 1.64
CA LYS A 81 14.26 -9.10 1.74
C LYS A 81 14.50 -9.82 0.42
N VAL A 82 13.47 -9.90 -0.43
CA VAL A 82 13.49 -10.50 -1.77
C VAL A 82 13.12 -9.47 -2.83
N SER A 83 13.18 -9.85 -4.12
CA SER A 83 12.75 -8.96 -5.19
C SER A 83 11.23 -8.78 -5.18
N PRO A 84 10.69 -7.53 -5.19
CA PRO A 84 9.27 -7.29 -5.41
C PRO A 84 8.70 -7.90 -6.70
N PHE A 85 9.53 -8.19 -7.70
CA PHE A 85 9.10 -8.93 -8.90
C PHE A 85 8.64 -10.36 -8.60
N GLU A 86 8.94 -10.93 -7.43
CA GLU A 86 8.31 -12.20 -7.06
C GLU A 86 6.78 -12.12 -7.04
N LEU A 87 6.18 -10.92 -6.87
CA LEU A 87 4.74 -10.74 -6.92
C LEU A 87 4.12 -11.11 -8.28
N GLU A 88 4.90 -11.11 -9.37
CA GLU A 88 4.38 -11.48 -10.70
C GLU A 88 3.81 -12.90 -10.73
N GLN A 89 4.31 -13.80 -9.86
CA GLN A 89 3.81 -15.17 -9.78
C GLN A 89 2.37 -15.28 -9.27
N PHE A 90 1.83 -14.21 -8.67
CA PHE A 90 0.46 -14.17 -8.15
C PHE A 90 -0.51 -13.45 -9.08
N CYS A 91 -0.08 -12.99 -10.26
CA CYS A 91 -0.98 -12.43 -11.25
C CYS A 91 -2.03 -13.47 -11.66
N ASP A 92 -3.30 -13.17 -11.39
CA ASP A 92 -4.45 -14.03 -11.71
C ASP A 92 -5.59 -13.14 -12.22
N ASP A 93 -5.96 -13.35 -13.49
CA ASP A 93 -6.96 -12.53 -14.19
C ASP A 93 -8.38 -12.67 -13.62
N SER A 94 -8.62 -13.64 -12.73
CA SER A 94 -9.88 -13.82 -12.02
C SER A 94 -10.13 -12.73 -10.96
N TYR A 95 -9.10 -11.98 -10.57
CA TYR A 95 -9.19 -10.97 -9.51
C TYR A 95 -8.87 -9.57 -10.03
N SER A 96 -9.57 -8.56 -9.50
CA SER A 96 -9.27 -7.15 -9.79
C SER A 96 -8.06 -6.65 -9.00
N VAL A 97 -7.86 -7.21 -7.80
CA VAL A 97 -6.75 -6.87 -6.91
C VAL A 97 -6.40 -8.06 -6.03
N LEU A 98 -5.11 -8.27 -5.79
CA LEU A 98 -4.62 -9.24 -4.82
C LEU A 98 -3.92 -8.53 -3.67
N VAL A 99 -4.17 -9.01 -2.45
CA VAL A 99 -3.70 -8.38 -1.21
C VAL A 99 -3.28 -9.42 -0.18
N CYS A 100 -2.49 -9.03 0.82
CA CYS A 100 -2.27 -9.85 1.99
C CYS A 100 -3.47 -9.75 2.94
N LYS A 101 -4.25 -10.84 3.06
CA LYS A 101 -5.47 -10.87 3.87
C LYS A 101 -5.17 -11.09 5.34
N HIS A 102 -4.82 -10.01 6.05
CA HIS A 102 -4.60 -10.03 7.49
C HIS A 102 -5.91 -10.23 8.26
N ASN A 103 -5.96 -11.22 9.17
CA ASN A 103 -6.95 -11.25 10.23
C ASN A 103 -6.41 -10.45 11.43
N TYR A 104 -6.57 -9.13 11.37
CA TYR A 104 -5.86 -8.21 12.26
C TYR A 104 -6.71 -7.76 13.45
N VAL A 105 -6.34 -8.23 14.64
CA VAL A 105 -6.77 -7.67 15.92
C VAL A 105 -5.53 -7.04 16.57
N PRO A 106 -5.47 -5.70 16.72
CA PRO A 106 -4.29 -5.04 17.30
C PRO A 106 -3.94 -5.59 18.67
N LYS A 107 -2.66 -5.92 18.90
CA LYS A 107 -2.16 -6.30 20.24
C LYS A 107 -2.14 -5.11 21.22
N LYS A 108 -2.04 -3.89 20.70
CA LYS A 108 -2.04 -2.63 21.47
C LYS A 108 -3.10 -1.67 20.90
N ASN A 109 -3.65 -0.80 21.74
CA ASN A 109 -4.65 0.20 21.31
C ASN A 109 -4.03 1.55 20.90
N ILE A 110 -2.71 1.72 21.10
CA ILE A 110 -1.94 2.93 20.82
C ILE A 110 -0.77 2.55 19.90
N LYS A 111 -0.63 3.25 18.77
CA LYS A 111 0.53 3.13 17.86
C LYS A 111 1.74 3.86 18.43
N TRP A 112 2.92 3.62 17.86
CA TRP A 112 4.09 4.44 18.14
C TRP A 112 3.77 5.93 17.89
N GLY A 113 4.11 6.81 18.82
CA GLY A 113 3.77 8.24 18.73
C GLY A 113 2.38 8.66 19.25
N ASN A 114 1.75 7.89 20.15
CA ASN A 114 0.47 8.21 20.82
C ASN A 114 -0.77 8.34 19.92
N LEU A 115 -0.72 7.86 18.68
CA LEU A 115 -1.88 7.86 17.79
C LEU A 115 -2.82 6.68 18.07
N ASN A 116 -4.12 6.94 18.07
CA ASN A 116 -5.15 5.92 18.29
C ASN A 116 -5.15 4.86 17.18
N GLN A 117 -5.20 3.60 17.57
CA GLN A 117 -5.23 2.49 16.63
C GLN A 117 -6.67 2.15 16.22
N LEU A 118 -7.12 2.63 15.05
CA LEU A 118 -8.45 2.32 14.52
C LEU A 118 -8.60 0.81 14.22
N LYS A 119 -9.73 0.22 14.61
CA LYS A 119 -10.12 -1.16 14.30
C LYS A 119 -11.20 -1.11 13.21
N TYR A 120 -10.95 -1.75 12.07
CA TYR A 120 -11.93 -1.89 11.00
C TYR A 120 -11.63 -3.15 10.16
N ASN A 121 -12.66 -3.67 9.49
CA ASN A 121 -12.55 -4.83 8.61
C ASN A 121 -11.56 -4.58 7.48
N LYS A 122 -10.74 -5.58 7.12
CA LYS A 122 -9.71 -5.49 6.07
C LYS A 122 -8.58 -4.48 6.35
N LYS A 123 -8.35 -4.14 7.62
CA LYS A 123 -7.20 -3.32 8.03
C LYS A 123 -5.88 -3.95 7.57
N ASN A 124 -4.97 -3.09 7.09
CA ASN A 124 -3.64 -3.42 6.52
C ASN A 124 -3.68 -4.21 5.19
N TRP A 125 -4.85 -4.47 4.60
CA TRP A 125 -4.91 -5.14 3.30
C TRP A 125 -4.47 -4.22 2.15
N SER A 126 -4.68 -2.91 2.29
CA SER A 126 -4.34 -1.94 1.24
C SER A 126 -2.90 -1.43 1.30
N SER A 127 -2.05 -1.93 2.21
CA SER A 127 -0.65 -1.50 2.31
C SER A 127 0.25 -2.16 1.26
N LEU A 128 -0.18 -3.30 0.71
CA LEU A 128 0.38 -3.92 -0.48
C LEU A 128 -0.77 -4.42 -1.36
N MET A 129 -0.86 -3.91 -2.58
CA MET A 129 -1.91 -4.26 -3.54
C MET A 129 -1.29 -4.57 -4.91
N LEU A 130 -1.61 -5.73 -5.47
CA LEU A 130 -1.31 -6.10 -6.85
C LEU A 130 -2.60 -5.95 -7.65
N PHE A 131 -2.72 -4.86 -8.42
CA PHE A 131 -3.87 -4.57 -9.26
C PHE A 131 -3.76 -5.24 -10.62
N ASN A 132 -4.85 -5.91 -11.03
CA ASN A 132 -5.12 -6.20 -12.43
C ASN A 132 -5.79 -4.97 -13.05
N ASN A 133 -5.00 -4.09 -13.63
CA ASN A 133 -5.49 -2.78 -14.07
C ASN A 133 -6.56 -2.88 -15.16
N SER A 134 -6.49 -3.94 -15.97
CA SER A 134 -7.42 -4.23 -17.07
C SER A 134 -8.76 -4.83 -16.61
N HIS A 135 -8.86 -5.29 -15.36
CA HIS A 135 -10.09 -5.88 -14.84
C HIS A 135 -11.23 -4.84 -14.79
N PRO A 136 -12.48 -5.17 -15.19
CA PRO A 136 -13.58 -4.20 -15.25
C PRO A 136 -13.83 -3.42 -13.96
N ASP A 137 -13.71 -4.05 -12.79
CA ASP A 137 -13.85 -3.37 -11.51
C ASP A 137 -12.83 -2.27 -11.26
N CYS A 138 -11.60 -2.39 -11.79
CA CYS A 138 -10.58 -1.35 -11.65
C CYS A 138 -10.99 -0.06 -12.36
N LYS A 139 -11.87 -0.11 -13.38
CA LYS A 139 -12.40 1.09 -14.04
C LYS A 139 -13.28 1.95 -13.14
N LYS A 140 -13.84 1.38 -12.07
CA LYS A 140 -14.58 2.15 -11.04
C LYS A 140 -13.65 3.06 -10.25
N LEU A 141 -12.35 2.74 -10.17
CA LEU A 141 -11.33 3.56 -9.53
C LEU A 141 -10.89 4.68 -10.48
N ASP A 142 -11.84 5.55 -10.85
CA ASP A 142 -11.56 6.78 -11.58
C ASP A 142 -11.21 7.93 -10.64
N ILE A 143 -10.73 9.04 -11.21
CA ILE A 143 -10.37 10.26 -10.45
C ILE A 143 -11.51 10.67 -9.54
N LYS A 144 -12.74 10.72 -10.05
CA LYS A 144 -13.89 11.23 -9.30
C LYS A 144 -14.21 10.31 -8.12
N TYR A 145 -14.36 9.02 -8.37
CA TYR A 145 -14.70 8.01 -7.38
C TYR A 145 -13.67 7.98 -6.24
N VAL A 146 -12.37 7.97 -6.56
CA VAL A 146 -11.33 7.91 -5.53
C VAL A 146 -11.28 9.21 -4.71
N ASN A 147 -11.46 10.38 -5.33
CA ASN A 147 -11.44 11.64 -4.58
C ASN A 147 -12.70 11.81 -3.70
N GLU A 148 -13.87 11.35 -4.14
CA GLU A 148 -15.17 11.63 -3.48
C GLU A 148 -15.67 10.52 -2.53
N SER A 149 -15.18 9.28 -2.63
CA SER A 149 -15.63 8.17 -1.78
C SER A 149 -15.26 8.35 -0.30
N MET A 150 -15.90 7.63 0.62
CA MET A 150 -15.37 7.54 1.98
C MET A 150 -14.04 6.75 1.96
N ALA A 151 -13.00 7.25 2.65
CA ALA A 151 -11.70 6.56 2.72
C ALA A 151 -11.86 5.10 3.17
N LEU A 152 -12.71 4.87 4.18
CA LEU A 152 -12.97 3.54 4.70
C LEU A 152 -13.61 2.60 3.68
N ASP A 153 -14.44 3.11 2.76
CA ASP A 153 -15.06 2.30 1.72
C ASP A 153 -14.03 1.76 0.72
N LEU A 154 -13.04 2.59 0.38
CA LEU A 154 -11.91 2.21 -0.46
C LEU A 154 -11.04 1.15 0.23
N HIS A 155 -10.66 1.39 1.50
CA HIS A 155 -9.87 0.44 2.30
C HIS A 155 -10.62 -0.86 2.62
N GLN A 156 -11.95 -0.85 2.61
CA GLN A 156 -12.79 -2.05 2.71
C GLN A 156 -13.10 -2.69 1.36
N PHE A 157 -12.50 -2.19 0.28
CA PHE A 157 -12.65 -2.70 -1.08
C PHE A 157 -14.10 -2.74 -1.55
N LYS A 158 -14.96 -1.80 -1.12
CA LYS A 158 -16.39 -1.80 -1.52
C LYS A 158 -16.61 -1.57 -3.03
N TRP A 159 -15.55 -1.26 -3.77
CA TRP A 159 -15.56 -1.11 -5.22
C TRP A 159 -15.51 -2.45 -5.98
N THR A 160 -15.12 -3.55 -5.33
CA THR A 160 -14.94 -4.88 -5.95
C THR A 160 -15.24 -6.03 -5.00
N ASP A 161 -15.81 -7.10 -5.54
CA ASP A 161 -15.90 -8.41 -4.84
C ASP A 161 -14.74 -9.35 -5.24
N ASN A 162 -13.98 -9.00 -6.27
CA ASN A 162 -12.93 -9.82 -6.88
C ASN A 162 -11.56 -9.59 -6.22
N VAL A 163 -11.49 -9.82 -4.90
CA VAL A 163 -10.26 -9.64 -4.10
C VAL A 163 -9.52 -10.97 -3.90
N GLY A 164 -8.39 -11.15 -4.59
CA GLY A 164 -7.49 -12.30 -4.46
C GLY A 164 -6.58 -12.21 -3.24
N SER A 165 -5.72 -13.21 -3.03
CA SER A 165 -4.82 -13.28 -1.88
C SER A 165 -3.36 -13.44 -2.28
N ILE A 166 -2.48 -12.72 -1.59
CA ILE A 166 -1.03 -12.90 -1.59
C ILE A 166 -0.63 -13.52 -0.23
N PRO A 167 0.39 -14.38 -0.18
CA PRO A 167 0.92 -14.90 1.09
C PRO A 167 1.38 -13.80 2.04
N LEU A 168 1.08 -13.94 3.34
CA LEU A 168 1.39 -12.93 4.36
C LEU A 168 2.89 -12.63 4.52
N GLU A 169 3.77 -13.52 4.04
CA GLU A 169 5.22 -13.28 4.00
C GLU A 169 5.60 -12.04 3.17
N TYR A 170 4.78 -11.63 2.20
CA TYR A 170 4.99 -10.41 1.41
C TYR A 170 4.46 -9.14 2.08
N ASN A 171 3.84 -9.25 3.26
CA ASN A 171 3.39 -8.11 4.06
C ASN A 171 3.46 -8.48 5.54
N PHE A 172 4.67 -8.80 6.01
CA PHE A 172 4.87 -9.23 7.38
C PHE A 172 4.77 -8.04 8.33
N LEU A 173 3.72 -8.01 9.16
CA LEU A 173 3.47 -6.93 10.11
C LEU A 173 4.44 -7.01 11.30
N VAL A 174 5.46 -6.15 11.30
CA VAL A 174 6.51 -6.15 12.34
C VAL A 174 5.91 -5.87 13.72
N GLY A 175 6.27 -6.71 14.69
CA GLY A 175 5.77 -6.64 16.07
C GLY A 175 4.38 -7.25 16.29
N GLU A 176 3.66 -7.62 15.22
CA GLU A 176 2.34 -8.27 15.33
C GLU A 176 2.47 -9.79 15.20
N TYR A 177 3.36 -10.26 14.33
CA TYR A 177 3.63 -11.68 14.10
C TYR A 177 4.93 -12.13 14.77
N GLU A 178 4.96 -13.39 15.23
CA GLU A 178 6.05 -13.92 16.06
C GLU A 178 7.27 -14.40 15.27
N ASN A 179 7.07 -14.90 14.05
CA ASN A 179 8.13 -15.56 13.29
C ASN A 179 8.44 -14.83 11.98
N GLU A 180 9.49 -14.01 12.01
CA GLU A 180 9.99 -13.26 10.86
C GLU A 180 10.84 -14.11 9.90
N LYS A 181 11.17 -15.36 10.24
CA LYS A 181 12.14 -16.18 9.49
C LYS A 181 11.78 -16.32 8.01
N ASN A 182 10.50 -16.41 7.70
CA ASN A 182 10.00 -16.58 6.33
C ASN A 182 9.50 -15.26 5.72
N ALA A 183 9.64 -14.12 6.42
CA ALA A 183 9.19 -12.84 5.90
C ALA A 183 10.00 -12.46 4.65
N LYS A 184 9.29 -12.13 3.58
CA LYS A 184 9.83 -11.64 2.30
C LYS A 184 9.81 -10.12 2.21
N ALA A 185 8.81 -9.50 2.82
CA ALA A 185 8.76 -8.06 3.01
C ALA A 185 8.21 -7.72 4.40
N LEU A 186 8.93 -6.87 5.12
CA LEU A 186 8.57 -6.35 6.43
C LEU A 186 7.76 -5.07 6.24
N HIS A 187 6.69 -4.89 7.01
CA HIS A 187 5.85 -3.70 6.97
C HIS A 187 5.71 -3.13 8.39
N TYR A 188 6.23 -1.91 8.58
CA TYR A 188 6.29 -1.22 9.88
C TYR A 188 4.99 -0.46 10.22
N THR A 189 3.85 -1.16 10.11
CA THR A 189 2.49 -0.59 10.21
C THR A 189 2.17 0.15 11.52
N ASN A 190 2.91 -0.15 12.60
CA ASN A 190 2.72 0.46 13.92
C ASN A 190 3.52 1.75 14.13
N GLY A 191 4.28 2.17 13.12
CA GLY A 191 5.21 3.30 13.15
C GLY A 191 6.59 2.85 12.69
N PHE A 192 7.20 3.65 11.82
CA PHE A 192 8.56 3.42 11.34
C PHE A 192 9.56 3.69 12.49
N PRO A 193 10.48 2.77 12.79
CA PRO A 193 11.53 3.00 13.78
C PRO A 193 12.57 4.01 13.26
N GLU A 194 12.63 5.20 13.88
CA GLU A 194 13.51 6.31 13.48
C GLU A 194 15.01 5.95 13.53
N ASP A 195 15.38 4.98 14.36
CA ASP A 195 16.75 4.46 14.49
C ASP A 195 17.24 3.70 13.25
N LEU A 196 16.33 3.21 12.40
CA LEU A 196 16.70 2.53 11.14
C LEU A 196 17.24 3.48 10.05
N CYS A 197 17.09 4.80 10.23
CA CYS A 197 17.59 5.80 9.28
C CYS A 197 19.04 6.24 9.54
N ILE A 198 19.69 5.72 10.58
CA ILE A 198 21.03 6.17 11.01
C ILE A 198 22.17 5.32 10.37
N GLU A 199 21.84 4.29 9.59
CA GLU A 199 22.80 3.37 8.93
C GLU A 199 23.01 3.59 7.42
#